data_AF-A0A849R1F9-F1
#
_entry.id   AF-A0A849R1F9-F1
#
_cell.length_a   1.000
_cell.length_b   1.000
_cell.length_c   1.000
_cell.angle_alpha   90.00
_cell.angle_beta   90.00
_cell.angle_gamma   90.00
#
_symmetry.space_group_name_H-M   'P 1'
#
loop_
_entity.id
_entity.type
_entity.pdbx_description
1 polymer ?
#
loop_
_entity_poly.entity_id
_entity_poly.type
_entity_poly.pdbx_seq_one_letter_code
_entity_poly.pdbx_strand_id
1 'polypeptide(L)'
;MRKEIVTVLAVMALIFLIYSIAKPTHLHQDIEMEYCGGCHTEESILSMHESVDPMETGCVDIGCHPEAVAMFSVHNEMIPSECDRCHEFGGEPMYSDCDLCHGSYHKLEGRINIEGEDCEDCHESHSLLTDDACDKCHSEAYNDVKTEGGSHLDLSGGCYDCHIEHKGIPDCLDCHEGIDHSGNIENKDCTQCHNGHMPKGVSFGSDTANELCIECHPNVAQEFQDYPSKHSDINCVDCHQEHLQVSPCADCHEGVHAQLTGLDVDECRGCHGEAHSPSKY
;
A
#
# COMPACT_ATOMS: atom_id res chain seq x y z
N MET A 1 -46.94 -47.08 35.07
CA MET A 1 -47.11 -45.66 34.71
C MET A 1 -46.45 -44.67 35.67
N ARG A 2 -46.96 -44.39 36.88
CA ARG A 2 -46.38 -43.29 37.72
C ARG A 2 -44.92 -43.50 38.15
N LYS A 3 -44.51 -44.74 38.47
CA LYS A 3 -43.13 -45.07 38.85
C LYS A 3 -42.16 -45.03 37.66
N GLU A 4 -42.61 -45.47 36.48
CA GLU A 4 -41.81 -45.46 35.26
C GLU A 4 -41.52 -44.03 34.79
N ILE A 5 -42.50 -43.13 34.87
CA ILE A 5 -42.33 -41.71 34.53
C ILE A 5 -41.31 -41.03 35.46
N VAL A 6 -41.37 -41.31 36.77
CA VAL A 6 -40.40 -40.75 37.73
C VAL A 6 -38.99 -41.26 37.46
N THR A 7 -38.86 -42.53 37.05
CA THR A 7 -37.55 -43.13 36.75
C THR A 7 -36.95 -42.53 35.47
N VAL A 8 -37.77 -42.32 34.42
CA VAL A 8 -37.33 -41.67 33.18
C VAL A 8 -36.93 -40.22 33.42
N LEU A 9 -37.69 -39.47 34.22
CA LEU A 9 -37.35 -38.09 34.57
C LEU A 9 -36.06 -38.00 35.40
N ALA A 10 -35.83 -38.93 36.32
CA ALA A 10 -34.60 -38.99 37.09
C ALA A 10 -33.38 -39.30 36.20
N VAL A 11 -33.52 -40.21 35.25
CA VAL A 11 -32.45 -40.53 34.28
C VAL A 11 -32.20 -39.36 33.33
N MET A 12 -33.24 -38.70 32.83
CA MET A 12 -33.12 -37.48 32.01
C MET A 12 -32.44 -36.35 32.78
N ALA A 13 -32.78 -36.15 34.05
CA ALA A 13 -32.14 -35.16 34.90
C ALA A 13 -30.66 -35.50 35.16
N LEU A 14 -30.33 -36.79 35.36
CA LEU A 14 -28.96 -37.24 35.55
C LEU A 14 -28.14 -37.09 34.26
N ILE A 15 -28.72 -37.42 33.10
CA ILE A 15 -28.09 -37.21 31.79
C ILE A 15 -27.90 -35.72 31.54
N PHE A 16 -28.89 -34.86 31.87
CA PHE A 16 -28.74 -33.42 31.77
C PHE A 16 -27.65 -32.90 32.70
N LEU A 17 -27.55 -33.40 33.93
CA LEU A 17 -26.49 -33.04 34.88
C LEU A 17 -25.12 -33.46 34.37
N ILE A 18 -24.98 -34.69 33.89
CA ILE A 18 -23.74 -35.22 33.31
C ILE A 18 -23.40 -34.46 32.03
N TYR A 19 -24.38 -34.11 31.20
CA TYR A 19 -24.19 -33.33 29.98
C TYR A 19 -23.81 -31.87 30.28
N SER A 20 -24.33 -31.27 31.35
CA SER A 20 -23.91 -29.95 31.84
C SER A 20 -22.52 -29.96 32.47
N ILE A 21 -22.08 -31.08 33.06
CA ILE A 21 -20.72 -31.23 33.60
C ILE A 21 -19.71 -31.59 32.47
N ALA A 22 -20.15 -32.31 31.44
CA ALA A 22 -19.29 -32.84 30.38
C ALA A 22 -19.28 -31.99 29.09
N LYS A 23 -20.20 -31.04 28.92
CA LYS A 23 -20.03 -29.99 27.91
C LYS A 23 -19.18 -28.88 28.51
N PRO A 24 -18.02 -28.56 27.91
CA PRO A 24 -17.40 -27.27 28.16
C PRO A 24 -18.35 -26.25 27.56
N THR A 25 -19.27 -25.70 28.37
CA THR A 25 -19.73 -24.34 28.11
C THR A 25 -18.50 -23.48 28.22
N HIS A 26 -17.99 -23.14 27.05
CA HIS A 26 -17.00 -22.12 26.78
C HIS A 26 -16.89 -21.07 27.88
N LEU A 27 -15.62 -20.85 28.27
CA LEU A 27 -15.04 -19.53 28.49
C LEU A 27 -15.59 -18.71 29.68
N HIS A 28 -14.71 -18.54 30.67
CA HIS A 28 -14.67 -17.40 31.62
C HIS A 28 -15.79 -17.27 32.66
N GLN A 29 -15.96 -18.25 33.56
CA GLN A 29 -16.78 -17.99 34.76
C GLN A 29 -16.16 -18.30 36.13
N ASP A 30 -15.04 -19.02 36.22
CA ASP A 30 -14.38 -19.29 37.50
C ASP A 30 -12.85 -19.16 37.46
N ILE A 31 -12.32 -18.44 36.47
CA ILE A 31 -10.96 -17.91 36.58
C ILE A 31 -11.15 -16.55 37.27
N GLU A 32 -10.97 -16.49 38.60
CA GLU A 32 -10.52 -15.25 39.24
C GLU A 32 -9.47 -14.67 38.29
N MET A 33 -9.68 -13.48 37.72
CA MET A 33 -8.81 -12.90 36.68
C MET A 33 -7.35 -13.18 37.04
N GLU A 34 -6.81 -14.28 36.50
CA GLU A 34 -5.47 -14.73 36.83
C GLU A 34 -4.59 -13.97 35.85
N TYR A 35 -4.54 -12.70 36.21
CA TYR A 35 -3.63 -11.65 35.88
C TYR A 35 -3.58 -11.27 34.39
N CYS A 36 -3.73 -9.97 34.17
CA CYS A 36 -3.02 -9.24 33.11
C CYS A 36 -1.48 -9.34 33.31
N GLY A 37 -0.99 -10.52 33.71
CA GLY A 37 0.12 -10.79 34.61
C GLY A 37 1.48 -10.82 33.98
N GLY A 38 1.60 -10.41 32.73
CA GLY A 38 2.89 -10.02 32.16
C GLY A 38 3.11 -8.51 32.21
N CYS A 39 2.03 -7.71 32.13
CA CYS A 39 2.13 -6.30 31.74
C CYS A 39 1.83 -5.28 32.86
N HIS A 40 0.99 -5.62 33.83
CA HIS A 40 0.57 -4.71 34.91
C HIS A 40 0.67 -5.34 36.30
N THR A 41 1.06 -4.54 37.29
CA THR A 41 1.02 -4.94 38.71
C THR A 41 -0.37 -4.74 39.29
N GLU A 42 -0.74 -5.51 40.32
CA GLU A 42 -2.01 -5.35 41.05
C GLU A 42 -2.21 -3.89 41.52
N GLU A 43 -1.15 -3.26 42.02
CA GLU A 43 -1.15 -1.85 42.44
C GLU A 43 -1.43 -0.89 41.28
N SER A 44 -0.83 -1.12 40.11
CA SER A 44 -1.03 -0.28 38.92
C SER A 44 -2.46 -0.38 38.38
N ILE A 45 -3.03 -1.59 38.35
CA ILE A 45 -4.40 -1.84 37.90
C ILE A 45 -5.39 -1.12 38.81
N LEU A 46 -5.21 -1.26 40.13
CA LEU A 46 -6.09 -0.64 41.12
C LEU A 46 -6.02 0.88 41.07
N SER A 47 -4.84 1.46 40.80
CA SER A 47 -4.65 2.92 40.71
C SER A 47 -5.31 3.55 39.47
N MET A 48 -5.39 2.82 38.35
CA MET A 48 -5.95 3.35 37.09
C MET A 48 -7.44 3.07 36.93
N HIS A 49 -7.93 1.95 37.47
CA HIS A 49 -9.34 1.54 37.41
C HIS A 49 -10.14 1.94 38.65
N GLU A 50 -9.58 2.80 39.52
CA GLU A 50 -10.25 3.29 40.73
C GLU A 50 -11.60 3.99 40.44
N SER A 51 -11.81 4.43 39.19
CA SER A 51 -13.00 5.17 38.75
C SER A 51 -13.87 4.45 37.70
N VAL A 52 -13.44 3.29 37.18
CA VAL A 52 -14.14 2.55 36.12
C VAL A 52 -13.97 1.05 36.37
N ASP A 53 -15.07 0.31 36.52
CA ASP A 53 -15.05 -1.15 36.68
C ASP A 53 -14.82 -1.85 35.32
N PRO A 54 -13.66 -2.51 35.12
CA PRO A 54 -13.34 -3.19 33.86
C PRO A 54 -14.27 -4.38 33.56
N MET A 55 -14.83 -5.02 34.60
CA MET A 55 -15.77 -6.14 34.44
C MET A 55 -17.15 -5.69 33.96
N GLU A 56 -17.49 -4.41 34.15
CA GLU A 56 -18.77 -3.83 33.69
C GLU A 56 -18.66 -3.19 32.30
N THR A 57 -17.49 -2.62 31.96
CA THR A 57 -17.25 -1.89 30.70
C THR A 57 -16.63 -2.73 29.59
N GLY A 58 -16.01 -3.87 29.92
CA GLY A 58 -15.30 -4.71 28.96
C GLY A 58 -13.94 -4.12 28.59
N CYS A 59 -12.87 -4.87 28.86
CA CYS A 59 -11.49 -4.40 28.71
C CYS A 59 -11.04 -4.15 27.25
N VAL A 60 -11.81 -4.66 26.29
CA VAL A 60 -11.59 -4.51 24.84
C VAL A 60 -12.49 -3.43 24.22
N ASP A 61 -13.24 -2.70 25.04
CA ASP A 61 -14.03 -1.59 24.52
C ASP A 61 -13.10 -0.50 23.97
N ILE A 62 -13.40 -0.04 22.76
CA ILE A 62 -12.49 0.67 21.82
C ILE A 62 -11.98 2.03 22.37
N GLY A 63 -12.45 2.46 23.54
CA GLY A 63 -12.16 3.77 24.12
C GLY A 63 -10.97 3.88 25.08
N CYS A 64 -10.48 2.80 25.69
CA CYS A 64 -9.53 2.90 26.81
C CYS A 64 -8.13 2.30 26.57
N HIS A 65 -8.01 1.18 25.84
CA HIS A 65 -6.71 0.53 25.57
C HIS A 65 -6.50 0.21 24.08
N PRO A 66 -6.46 1.23 23.20
CA PRO A 66 -6.38 1.02 21.75
C PRO A 66 -5.11 0.26 21.31
N GLU A 67 -3.99 0.50 21.97
CA GLU A 67 -2.71 -0.19 21.68
C GLU A 67 -2.73 -1.65 22.12
N ALA A 68 -3.39 -1.98 23.24
CA ALA A 68 -3.53 -3.37 23.69
C ALA A 68 -4.48 -4.18 22.80
N VAL A 69 -5.51 -3.54 22.24
CA VAL A 69 -6.42 -4.18 21.28
C VAL A 69 -5.66 -4.66 20.05
N ALA A 70 -4.66 -3.91 19.56
CA ALA A 70 -3.81 -4.36 18.46
C ALA A 70 -3.03 -5.63 18.83
N MET A 71 -2.43 -5.67 20.03
CA MET A 71 -1.68 -6.83 20.55
C MET A 71 -2.55 -8.10 20.64
N PHE A 72 -3.78 -7.99 21.12
CA PHE A 72 -4.71 -9.13 21.19
C PHE A 72 -5.29 -9.51 19.82
N SER A 73 -5.30 -8.58 18.84
CA SER A 73 -5.86 -8.86 17.51
C SER A 73 -4.94 -9.71 16.65
N VAL A 74 -3.62 -9.53 16.75
CA VAL A 74 -2.62 -10.37 16.03
C VAL A 74 -2.56 -11.79 16.57
N HIS A 75 -2.76 -11.96 17.88
CA HIS A 75 -2.67 -13.25 18.57
C HIS A 75 -3.97 -13.61 19.28
N ASN A 76 -5.13 -13.47 18.61
CA ASN A 76 -6.45 -13.65 19.26
C ASN A 76 -6.64 -15.04 19.90
N GLU A 77 -5.91 -16.05 19.42
CA GLU A 77 -5.97 -17.42 19.94
C GLU A 77 -4.97 -17.69 21.09
N MET A 78 -4.07 -16.75 21.41
CA MET A 78 -3.16 -16.88 22.55
C MET A 78 -3.87 -16.49 23.84
N ILE A 79 -3.67 -17.29 24.90
CA ILE A 79 -4.18 -16.97 26.24
C ILE A 79 -3.18 -16.08 27.01
N PRO A 80 -3.61 -15.28 28.01
CA PRO A 80 -2.73 -14.33 28.70
C PRO A 80 -1.43 -14.91 29.28
N SER A 81 -1.46 -16.16 29.77
CA SER A 81 -0.28 -16.86 30.29
C SER A 81 0.70 -17.34 29.20
N GLU A 82 0.35 -17.22 27.92
CA GLU A 82 1.26 -17.45 26.81
C GLU A 82 2.02 -16.19 26.41
N CYS A 83 1.59 -15.00 26.85
CA CYS A 83 2.34 -13.74 26.68
C CYS A 83 3.66 -13.75 27.48
N ASP A 84 3.68 -14.45 28.62
CA ASP A 84 4.87 -14.65 29.46
C ASP A 84 5.97 -15.49 28.77
N ARG A 85 5.66 -16.06 27.59
CA ARG A 85 6.69 -16.68 26.74
C ARG A 85 7.58 -15.64 26.07
N CYS A 86 7.13 -14.39 25.97
CA CYS A 86 7.88 -13.30 25.34
C CYS A 86 8.20 -12.15 26.30
N HIS A 87 7.39 -11.87 27.32
CA HIS A 87 7.62 -10.79 28.30
C HIS A 87 7.86 -11.33 29.73
N GLU A 88 8.72 -10.65 30.50
CA GLU A 88 8.80 -10.81 31.96
C GLU A 88 7.77 -9.87 32.59
N PHE A 89 7.32 -10.24 33.79
CA PHE A 89 6.49 -9.39 34.63
C PHE A 89 7.09 -7.97 34.76
N GLY A 90 6.44 -6.97 34.17
CA GLY A 90 6.92 -5.58 34.13
C GLY A 90 7.25 -5.05 32.74
N GLY A 91 7.02 -5.83 31.68
CA GLY A 91 6.99 -5.36 30.28
C GLY A 91 8.29 -5.55 29.50
N GLU A 92 9.38 -5.95 30.15
CA GLU A 92 10.65 -6.22 29.46
C GLU A 92 10.57 -7.55 28.69
N PRO A 93 11.01 -7.62 27.41
CA PRO A 93 10.99 -8.86 26.65
C PRO A 93 12.01 -9.87 27.22
N MET A 94 11.54 -11.08 27.55
CA MET A 94 12.37 -12.23 27.98
C MET A 94 13.09 -12.90 26.81
N TYR A 95 12.45 -12.93 25.64
CA TYR A 95 13.00 -13.52 24.43
C TYR A 95 12.77 -12.55 23.26
N SER A 96 13.84 -12.16 22.58
CA SER A 96 13.81 -11.39 21.33
C SER A 96 13.91 -12.28 20.09
N ASP A 97 13.93 -13.61 20.26
CA ASP A 97 14.12 -14.57 19.19
C ASP A 97 12.77 -15.03 18.61
N CYS A 98 12.26 -14.24 17.66
CA CYS A 98 10.99 -14.44 16.97
C CYS A 98 10.91 -15.80 16.24
N ASP A 99 12.05 -16.37 15.84
CA ASP A 99 12.12 -17.60 15.03
C ASP A 99 11.63 -18.84 15.80
N LEU A 100 11.67 -18.81 17.13
CA LEU A 100 11.17 -19.89 17.98
C LEU A 100 9.69 -20.21 17.74
N CYS A 101 8.90 -19.20 17.36
CA CYS A 101 7.46 -19.31 17.11
C CYS A 101 7.10 -19.02 15.64
N HIS A 102 7.73 -18.04 15.01
CA HIS A 102 7.40 -17.60 13.65
C HIS A 102 8.26 -18.22 12.54
N GLY A 103 9.28 -19.00 12.86
CA GLY A 103 10.27 -19.53 11.90
C GLY A 103 9.71 -20.40 10.77
N SER A 104 8.44 -20.84 10.83
CA SER A 104 7.75 -21.53 9.74
C SER A 104 7.01 -20.61 8.76
N TYR A 105 6.71 -19.37 9.14
CA TYR A 105 5.83 -18.46 8.39
C TYR A 105 6.59 -17.59 7.37
N HIS A 106 7.86 -17.26 7.64
CA HIS A 106 8.70 -16.46 6.72
C HIS A 106 9.35 -17.27 5.60
N LYS A 107 8.94 -18.53 5.40
CA LYS A 107 9.19 -19.23 4.14
C LYS A 107 8.29 -18.66 3.04
N LEU A 108 8.42 -17.37 2.75
CA LEU A 108 7.80 -16.71 1.60
C LEU A 108 8.48 -17.16 0.29
N GLU A 109 8.94 -18.41 0.18
CA GLU A 109 9.60 -18.97 -1.00
C GLU A 109 10.77 -18.12 -1.57
N GLY A 110 11.44 -17.32 -0.75
CA GLY A 110 12.55 -16.44 -1.19
C GLY A 110 12.18 -14.98 -1.48
N ARG A 111 10.91 -14.60 -1.29
CA ARG A 111 10.38 -13.23 -1.55
C ARG A 111 10.93 -12.14 -0.63
N ILE A 112 11.45 -12.47 0.54
CA ILE A 112 12.14 -11.49 1.39
C ILE A 112 13.35 -12.21 1.97
N ASN A 113 14.55 -11.75 1.63
CA ASN A 113 15.75 -12.22 2.30
C ASN A 113 15.86 -11.52 3.66
N ILE A 114 15.57 -12.27 4.71
CA ILE A 114 15.67 -11.82 6.11
C ILE A 114 16.96 -12.31 6.77
N GLU A 115 17.89 -12.90 6.02
CA GLU A 115 19.13 -13.43 6.58
C GLU A 115 20.00 -12.30 7.14
N GLY A 116 20.01 -12.17 8.47
CA GLY A 116 20.80 -11.18 9.20
C GLY A 116 20.12 -9.82 9.43
N GLU A 117 18.84 -9.68 9.07
CA GLU A 117 18.03 -8.49 9.36
C GLU A 117 17.25 -8.71 10.67
N ASP A 118 17.01 -7.64 11.44
CA ASP A 118 16.17 -7.73 12.64
C ASP A 118 14.70 -7.79 12.23
N CYS A 119 13.92 -8.64 12.89
CA CYS A 119 12.48 -8.74 12.63
C CYS A 119 11.79 -7.40 12.88
N GLU A 120 12.27 -6.66 13.87
CA GLU A 120 11.74 -5.36 14.29
C GLU A 120 12.00 -4.23 13.27
N ASP A 121 12.95 -4.42 12.35
CA ASP A 121 13.22 -3.45 11.29
C ASP A 121 12.06 -3.34 10.29
N CYS A 122 11.27 -4.41 10.16
CA CYS A 122 10.12 -4.47 9.24
C CYS A 122 8.77 -4.60 9.98
N HIS A 123 8.72 -5.37 11.06
CA HIS A 123 7.51 -5.64 11.82
C HIS A 123 7.54 -4.94 13.17
N GLU A 124 6.47 -4.22 13.53
CA GLU A 124 6.27 -3.96 14.96
C GLU A 124 5.72 -5.22 15.62
N SER A 125 6.28 -5.60 16.77
CA SER A 125 6.11 -6.90 17.45
C SER A 125 4.66 -7.28 17.79
N HIS A 126 3.71 -6.36 17.63
CA HIS A 126 2.29 -6.54 17.88
C HIS A 126 1.38 -5.99 16.76
N SER A 127 1.88 -5.95 15.52
CA SER A 127 1.15 -5.44 14.37
C SER A 127 1.13 -6.47 13.23
N LEU A 128 0.00 -6.55 12.51
CA LEU A 128 0.01 -7.18 11.20
C LEU A 128 0.74 -6.23 10.23
N LEU A 129 1.62 -6.79 9.41
CA LEU A 129 2.22 -6.02 8.32
C LEU A 129 1.14 -5.75 7.27
N THR A 130 0.67 -4.51 7.23
CA THR A 130 -0.20 -4.00 6.17
C THR A 130 0.64 -3.24 5.14
N ASP A 131 0.07 -2.89 3.99
CA ASP A 131 0.76 -2.02 3.03
C ASP A 131 1.17 -0.68 3.67
N ASP A 132 0.42 -0.19 4.67
CA ASP A 132 0.75 1.03 5.42
C ASP A 132 2.08 0.92 6.18
N ALA A 133 2.55 -0.29 6.48
CA ALA A 133 3.87 -0.47 7.07
C ALA A 133 4.99 -0.08 6.09
N CYS A 134 4.75 -0.17 4.78
CA CYS A 134 5.72 0.25 3.76
C CYS A 134 5.95 1.77 3.82
N ASP A 135 4.93 2.58 4.13
CA ASP A 135 5.00 4.05 4.23
C ASP A 135 6.05 4.50 5.27
N LYS A 136 6.27 3.71 6.33
CA LYS A 136 7.24 4.04 7.39
C LYS A 136 8.66 4.25 6.85
N CYS A 137 9.03 3.53 5.79
CA CYS A 137 10.34 3.63 5.14
C CYS A 137 10.28 4.14 3.70
N HIS A 138 9.18 3.89 2.98
CA HIS A 138 9.00 4.20 1.56
C HIS A 138 7.88 5.22 1.33
N SER A 139 7.86 6.29 2.12
CA SER A 139 6.77 7.26 2.11
C SER A 139 6.57 7.96 0.77
N GLU A 140 7.63 8.24 0.02
CA GLU A 140 7.53 8.84 -1.32
C GLU A 140 6.81 7.88 -2.28
N ALA A 141 7.33 6.66 -2.46
CA ALA A 141 6.73 5.64 -3.32
C ALA A 141 5.29 5.28 -2.91
N TYR A 142 5.02 5.18 -1.60
CA TYR A 142 3.68 4.92 -1.08
C TYR A 142 2.71 6.04 -1.49
N ASN A 143 3.12 7.31 -1.35
CA ASN A 143 2.29 8.45 -1.75
C ASN A 143 2.16 8.58 -3.27
N ASP A 144 3.20 8.26 -4.03
CA ASP A 144 3.20 8.25 -5.50
C ASP A 144 2.17 7.23 -6.02
N VAL A 145 2.18 5.99 -5.51
CA VAL A 145 1.17 4.98 -5.89
C VAL A 145 -0.22 5.48 -5.52
N LYS A 146 -0.40 6.03 -4.33
CA LYS A 146 -1.69 6.54 -3.84
C LYS A 146 -2.28 7.65 -4.71
N THR A 147 -1.43 8.49 -5.29
CA THR A 147 -1.86 9.68 -6.05
C THR A 147 -1.84 9.42 -7.56
N GLU A 148 -0.76 8.85 -8.07
CA GLU A 148 -0.45 8.69 -9.48
C GLU A 148 -0.36 7.22 -9.93
N GLY A 149 -0.59 6.26 -9.04
CA GLY A 149 -0.50 4.80 -9.29
C GLY A 149 -1.46 4.23 -10.34
N GLY A 150 -2.55 4.94 -10.65
CA GLY A 150 -3.53 4.50 -11.65
C GLY A 150 -4.11 3.13 -11.30
N SER A 151 -4.13 2.21 -12.26
CA SER A 151 -4.63 0.85 -12.03
C SER A 151 -3.76 0.00 -11.09
N HIS A 152 -2.54 0.43 -10.76
CA HIS A 152 -1.76 -0.25 -9.72
C HIS A 152 -2.38 -0.11 -8.32
N LEU A 153 -3.29 0.85 -8.11
CA LEU A 153 -4.09 0.96 -6.88
C LEU A 153 -5.15 -0.15 -6.74
N ASP A 154 -5.50 -0.81 -7.84
CA ASP A 154 -6.53 -1.85 -7.85
C ASP A 154 -5.96 -3.25 -7.51
N LEU A 155 -4.64 -3.35 -7.32
CA LEU A 155 -3.95 -4.58 -6.92
C LEU A 155 -4.38 -4.98 -5.50
N SER A 156 -5.01 -6.15 -5.38
CA SER A 156 -5.65 -6.58 -4.13
C SER A 156 -4.65 -6.97 -3.04
N GLY A 157 -3.44 -7.39 -3.40
CA GLY A 157 -2.31 -7.65 -2.50
C GLY A 157 -1.35 -6.46 -2.36
N GLY A 158 -1.74 -5.28 -2.87
CA GLY A 158 -1.06 -4.02 -2.61
C GLY A 158 0.39 -4.00 -3.07
N CYS A 159 1.31 -3.62 -2.17
CA CYS A 159 2.73 -3.50 -2.49
C CYS A 159 3.35 -4.85 -2.87
N TYR A 160 2.88 -5.95 -2.29
CA TYR A 160 3.42 -7.29 -2.45
C TYR A 160 3.03 -7.98 -3.76
N ASP A 161 1.98 -7.51 -4.43
CA ASP A 161 1.60 -8.01 -5.76
C ASP A 161 2.63 -7.61 -6.83
N CYS A 162 3.34 -6.50 -6.61
CA CYS A 162 4.39 -6.01 -7.51
C CYS A 162 5.79 -6.35 -6.95
N HIS A 163 6.04 -6.05 -5.68
CA HIS A 163 7.31 -6.35 -5.02
C HIS A 163 7.35 -7.80 -4.52
N ILE A 164 7.48 -8.73 -5.47
CA ILE A 164 7.64 -10.16 -5.17
C ILE A 164 8.89 -10.40 -4.34
N GLU A 165 9.99 -9.70 -4.64
CA GLU A 165 11.15 -9.62 -3.76
C GLU A 165 11.22 -8.24 -3.12
N HIS A 166 11.56 -8.12 -1.83
CA HIS A 166 11.73 -6.80 -1.21
C HIS A 166 12.82 -6.02 -1.95
N LYS A 167 12.48 -4.81 -2.44
CA LYS A 167 13.26 -3.97 -3.38
C LYS A 167 13.46 -4.55 -4.78
N GLY A 168 12.92 -5.73 -5.06
CA GLY A 168 12.81 -6.29 -6.40
C GLY A 168 11.77 -5.50 -7.19
N ILE A 169 12.18 -5.00 -8.37
CA ILE A 169 11.30 -4.36 -9.33
C ILE A 169 10.97 -5.41 -10.39
N PRO A 170 9.70 -5.81 -10.57
CA PRO A 170 9.33 -6.80 -11.57
C PRO A 170 9.51 -6.26 -12.99
N ASP A 171 9.50 -7.15 -13.99
CA ASP A 171 9.45 -6.70 -15.36
C ASP A 171 8.05 -6.18 -15.69
N CYS A 172 7.94 -5.01 -16.33
CA CYS A 172 6.63 -4.46 -16.70
C CYS A 172 5.82 -5.44 -17.55
N LEU A 173 6.52 -6.21 -18.39
CA LEU A 173 5.92 -7.18 -19.31
C LEU A 173 5.44 -8.46 -18.62
N ASP A 174 5.76 -8.69 -17.34
CA ASP A 174 5.24 -9.84 -16.58
C ASP A 174 3.72 -9.74 -16.35
N CYS A 175 3.16 -8.53 -16.42
CA CYS A 175 1.72 -8.28 -16.24
C CYS A 175 1.12 -7.46 -17.38
N HIS A 176 1.87 -6.55 -17.99
CA HIS A 176 1.37 -5.71 -19.09
C HIS A 176 1.59 -6.38 -20.45
N GLU A 177 0.79 -7.41 -20.74
CA GLU A 177 0.80 -8.05 -22.05
C GLU A 177 0.06 -7.20 -23.11
N GLY A 178 0.67 -7.02 -24.28
CA GLY A 178 0.00 -6.42 -25.44
C GLY A 178 -0.20 -4.90 -25.37
N ILE A 179 0.69 -4.17 -24.69
CA ILE A 179 0.64 -2.70 -24.68
C ILE A 179 0.78 -2.16 -26.12
N ASP A 180 -0.18 -1.32 -26.52
CA ASP A 180 -0.32 -0.69 -27.85
C ASP A 180 0.74 0.38 -28.16
N HIS A 181 2.01 0.12 -27.84
CA HIS A 181 3.11 0.93 -28.37
C HIS A 181 3.72 0.16 -29.54
N SER A 182 3.89 0.82 -30.69
CA SER A 182 4.26 0.18 -31.94
C SER A 182 5.74 -0.22 -31.93
N GLY A 183 6.03 -1.51 -31.78
CA GLY A 183 7.40 -2.03 -31.85
C GLY A 183 7.66 -3.26 -30.97
N ASN A 184 8.91 -3.73 -30.99
CA ASN A 184 9.42 -4.65 -29.97
C ASN A 184 9.89 -3.80 -28.79
N ILE A 185 9.05 -3.69 -27.78
CA ILE A 185 9.30 -2.84 -26.62
C ILE A 185 9.84 -3.69 -25.50
N GLU A 186 10.93 -3.23 -24.92
CA GLU A 186 11.57 -3.83 -23.77
C GLU A 186 11.15 -3.04 -22.51
N ASN A 187 11.28 -3.67 -21.35
CA ASN A 187 10.95 -3.06 -20.06
C ASN A 187 11.58 -1.66 -19.85
N LYS A 188 12.83 -1.49 -20.31
CA LYS A 188 13.54 -0.20 -20.23
C LYS A 188 12.80 0.93 -20.95
N ASP A 189 12.07 0.62 -22.02
CA ASP A 189 11.34 1.57 -22.84
C ASP A 189 10.08 2.06 -22.11
N CYS A 190 9.48 1.22 -21.27
CA CYS A 190 8.41 1.63 -20.36
C CYS A 190 8.94 2.65 -19.34
N THR A 191 10.09 2.36 -18.72
CA THR A 191 10.66 3.17 -17.64
C THR A 191 11.30 4.49 -18.09
N GLN A 192 11.49 4.68 -19.39
CA GLN A 192 11.91 5.97 -19.94
C GLN A 192 10.84 7.05 -19.75
N CYS A 193 9.57 6.62 -19.72
CA CYS A 193 8.44 7.53 -19.64
C CYS A 193 7.57 7.35 -18.40
N HIS A 194 7.30 6.10 -18.03
CA HIS A 194 6.46 5.73 -16.90
C HIS A 194 7.30 5.28 -15.72
N ASN A 195 7.07 5.87 -14.55
CA ASN A 195 7.57 5.31 -13.30
C ASN A 195 6.53 4.33 -12.73
N GLY A 196 6.96 3.15 -12.26
CA GLY A 196 6.07 2.09 -11.79
C GLY A 196 5.19 2.47 -10.60
N HIS A 197 5.64 3.41 -9.78
CA HIS A 197 4.88 3.98 -8.67
C HIS A 197 3.98 5.15 -9.10
N MET A 198 4.30 5.84 -10.19
CA MET A 198 3.51 6.96 -10.74
C MET A 198 3.26 6.84 -12.26
N PRO A 199 2.62 5.77 -12.75
CA PRO A 199 2.45 5.55 -14.19
C PRO A 199 1.65 6.66 -14.89
N LYS A 200 0.81 7.42 -14.18
CA LYS A 200 0.15 8.63 -14.73
C LYS A 200 1.11 9.81 -14.92
N GLY A 201 2.12 9.91 -14.07
CA GLY A 201 3.13 10.96 -14.07
C GLY A 201 4.19 10.72 -15.14
N VAL A 202 3.79 10.84 -16.41
CA VAL A 202 4.73 10.69 -17.54
C VAL A 202 5.82 11.75 -17.47
N SER A 203 7.06 11.28 -17.43
CA SER A 203 8.27 12.10 -17.55
C SER A 203 9.04 11.63 -18.79
N PHE A 204 10.10 12.33 -19.21
CA PHE A 204 10.97 11.85 -20.28
C PHE A 204 12.30 12.57 -20.26
N GLY A 205 13.31 12.00 -20.92
CA GLY A 205 14.62 12.60 -21.08
C GLY A 205 14.66 13.63 -22.21
N SER A 206 15.65 14.53 -22.17
CA SER A 206 15.89 15.52 -23.24
C SER A 206 16.38 14.91 -24.56
N ASP A 207 16.66 13.61 -24.58
CA ASP A 207 17.10 12.82 -25.73
C ASP A 207 16.01 11.87 -26.27
N THR A 208 14.78 12.01 -25.76
CA THR A 208 13.63 11.19 -26.20
C THR A 208 13.31 11.44 -27.67
N ALA A 209 13.23 10.35 -28.44
CA ALA A 209 12.96 10.40 -29.87
C ALA A 209 11.49 10.74 -30.18
N ASN A 210 11.27 11.52 -31.25
CA ASN A 210 9.93 11.96 -31.67
C ASN A 210 8.96 10.80 -31.92
N GLU A 211 9.48 9.68 -32.42
CA GLU A 211 8.71 8.48 -32.71
C GLU A 211 7.99 7.95 -31.46
N LEU A 212 8.63 8.04 -30.29
CA LEU A 212 8.03 7.61 -29.01
C LEU A 212 6.87 8.51 -28.60
N CYS A 213 6.94 9.81 -28.89
CA CYS A 213 5.84 10.75 -28.62
C CYS A 213 4.62 10.45 -29.50
N ILE A 214 4.85 10.03 -30.74
CA ILE A 214 3.80 9.80 -31.74
C ILE A 214 2.94 8.56 -31.41
N GLU A 215 3.50 7.59 -30.67
CA GLU A 215 2.75 6.43 -30.17
C GLU A 215 1.49 6.84 -29.41
N CYS A 216 1.60 7.88 -28.56
CA CYS A 216 0.45 8.46 -27.85
C CYS A 216 -0.19 9.66 -28.56
N HIS A 217 0.56 10.34 -29.44
CA HIS A 217 0.11 11.53 -30.17
C HIS A 217 0.02 11.31 -31.70
N PRO A 218 -0.77 10.33 -32.20
CA PRO A 218 -0.83 10.03 -33.63
C PRO A 218 -1.43 11.19 -34.44
N ASN A 219 -2.28 12.01 -33.83
CA ASN A 219 -2.85 13.19 -34.47
C ASN A 219 -1.78 14.23 -34.78
N VAL A 220 -0.77 14.39 -33.92
CA VAL A 220 0.34 15.34 -34.15
C VAL A 220 1.20 14.88 -35.33
N ALA A 221 1.46 13.57 -35.42
CA ALA A 221 2.14 13.00 -36.59
C ALA A 221 1.36 13.25 -37.89
N GLN A 222 0.02 13.13 -37.83
CA GLN A 222 -0.81 13.43 -38.99
C GLN A 222 -0.78 14.92 -39.35
N GLU A 223 -0.79 15.82 -38.35
CA GLU A 223 -0.70 17.27 -38.59
C GLU A 223 0.59 17.66 -39.30
N PHE A 224 1.74 17.09 -38.91
CA PHE A 224 3.00 17.35 -39.60
C PHE A 224 3.04 16.79 -41.03
N GLN A 225 2.30 15.71 -41.32
CA GLN A 225 2.14 15.19 -42.67
C GLN A 225 1.24 16.09 -43.52
N ASP A 226 0.13 16.56 -42.94
CA ASP A 226 -0.86 17.39 -43.62
C ASP A 226 -0.35 18.83 -43.84
N TYR A 227 0.46 19.35 -42.91
CA TYR A 227 0.99 20.71 -42.91
C TYR A 227 2.50 20.76 -42.68
N PRO A 228 3.33 20.29 -43.63
CA PRO A 228 4.78 20.25 -43.47
C PRO A 228 5.37 21.65 -43.22
N SER A 229 6.22 21.77 -42.20
CA SER A 229 6.85 23.03 -41.84
C SER A 229 8.26 22.82 -41.32
N LYS A 230 9.01 23.91 -41.05
CA LYS A 230 10.35 23.79 -40.42
C LYS A 230 10.30 23.18 -39.02
N HIS A 231 9.15 23.24 -38.34
CA HIS A 231 8.99 22.59 -37.03
C HIS A 231 8.98 21.06 -37.14
N SER A 232 8.70 20.51 -38.33
CA SER A 232 8.79 19.06 -38.58
C SER A 232 10.21 18.52 -38.46
N ASP A 233 11.23 19.38 -38.53
CA ASP A 233 12.66 19.01 -38.41
C ASP A 233 13.21 19.20 -36.98
N ILE A 234 12.37 19.59 -36.01
CA ILE A 234 12.75 19.86 -34.62
C ILE A 234 12.34 18.67 -33.73
N ASN A 235 13.10 18.37 -32.68
CA ASN A 235 12.69 17.32 -31.75
C ASN A 235 11.55 17.82 -30.85
N CYS A 236 10.59 16.94 -30.54
CA CYS A 236 9.45 17.25 -29.68
C CYS A 236 9.92 17.84 -28.36
N VAL A 237 10.97 17.26 -27.76
CA VAL A 237 11.55 17.65 -26.46
C VAL A 237 12.28 19.00 -26.47
N ASP A 238 12.62 19.55 -27.64
CA ASP A 238 13.21 20.90 -27.71
C ASP A 238 12.16 21.98 -27.35
N CYS A 239 10.89 21.70 -27.64
CA CYS A 239 9.75 22.56 -27.29
C CYS A 239 8.97 22.05 -26.07
N HIS A 240 8.82 20.73 -25.93
CA HIS A 240 8.14 20.07 -24.82
C HIS A 240 9.17 19.61 -23.79
N GLN A 241 9.64 20.54 -22.96
CA GLN A 241 10.64 20.22 -21.92
C GLN A 241 10.04 19.40 -20.77
N GLU A 242 8.73 19.53 -20.57
CA GLU A 242 7.92 18.70 -19.67
C GLU A 242 6.65 18.29 -20.41
N HIS A 243 6.13 17.10 -20.15
CA HIS A 243 5.09 16.47 -20.98
C HIS A 243 3.86 17.33 -21.25
N LEU A 244 3.29 17.98 -20.25
CA LEU A 244 2.10 18.82 -20.41
C LEU A 244 2.44 20.30 -20.57
N GLN A 245 3.67 20.61 -20.97
CA GLN A 245 4.15 21.97 -21.15
C GLN A 245 4.75 22.15 -22.54
N VAL A 246 4.69 23.39 -23.02
CA VAL A 246 5.29 23.80 -24.30
C VAL A 246 5.99 25.14 -24.09
N SER A 247 7.20 25.27 -24.63
CA SER A 247 7.95 26.51 -24.60
C SER A 247 7.23 27.61 -25.39
N PRO A 248 7.26 28.87 -24.90
CA PRO A 248 6.77 30.02 -25.65
C PRO A 248 7.41 30.16 -27.03
N CYS A 249 6.63 30.60 -28.03
CA CYS A 249 7.14 30.84 -29.38
C CYS A 249 8.31 31.84 -29.40
N ALA A 250 8.29 32.80 -28.46
CA ALA A 250 9.30 33.85 -28.30
C ALA A 250 10.70 33.32 -28.00
N ASP A 251 10.82 32.12 -27.43
CA ASP A 251 12.10 31.54 -27.04
C ASP A 251 12.99 31.23 -28.26
N CYS A 252 12.37 31.03 -29.43
CA CYS A 252 13.06 30.82 -30.71
C CYS A 252 12.78 31.92 -31.75
N HIS A 253 11.60 32.54 -31.73
CA HIS A 253 11.18 33.52 -32.74
C HIS A 253 11.33 34.97 -32.27
N GLU A 254 12.57 35.46 -32.22
CA GLU A 254 12.84 36.86 -31.87
C GLU A 254 12.65 37.81 -33.06
N GLY A 255 11.98 38.95 -32.83
CA GLY A 255 11.95 40.07 -33.77
C GLY A 255 11.22 39.83 -35.10
N VAL A 256 10.41 38.76 -35.19
CA VAL A 256 9.76 38.32 -36.43
C VAL A 256 8.74 39.31 -36.99
N HIS A 257 8.18 40.19 -36.15
CA HIS A 257 7.27 41.25 -36.58
C HIS A 257 7.69 42.65 -36.10
N ALA A 258 8.77 43.18 -36.68
CA ALA A 258 9.26 44.53 -36.37
C ALA A 258 8.22 45.67 -36.53
N GLN A 259 7.12 45.42 -37.24
CA GLN A 259 6.07 46.41 -37.53
C GLN A 259 4.82 46.24 -36.65
N LEU A 260 4.70 45.13 -35.93
CA LEU A 260 3.57 44.84 -35.06
C LEU A 260 3.98 45.15 -33.63
N THR A 261 3.84 46.43 -33.25
CA THR A 261 4.11 46.88 -31.88
C THR A 261 2.91 46.60 -30.99
N GLY A 262 3.08 45.78 -29.94
CA GLY A 262 2.05 45.55 -28.92
C GLY A 262 1.07 44.42 -29.22
N LEU A 263 1.39 43.51 -30.14
CA LEU A 263 0.74 42.20 -30.19
C LEU A 263 1.32 41.35 -29.07
N ASP A 264 0.43 40.76 -28.26
CA ASP A 264 0.81 39.74 -27.31
C ASP A 264 1.34 38.53 -28.11
N VAL A 265 2.50 38.02 -27.73
CA VAL A 265 3.10 36.87 -28.42
C VAL A 265 2.21 35.64 -28.26
N ASP A 266 1.32 35.65 -27.26
CA ASP A 266 0.28 34.64 -27.04
C ASP A 266 -0.81 34.63 -28.14
N GLU A 267 -0.97 35.72 -28.91
CA GLU A 267 -1.95 35.81 -30.01
C GLU A 267 -1.41 35.33 -31.36
N CYS A 268 -0.14 34.88 -31.44
CA CYS A 268 0.46 34.39 -32.69
C CYS A 268 -0.40 33.30 -33.36
N ARG A 269 -1.08 32.46 -32.57
CA ARG A 269 -1.94 31.38 -33.06
C ARG A 269 -3.13 31.86 -33.89
N GLY A 270 -3.57 33.09 -33.73
CA GLY A 270 -4.69 33.65 -34.49
C GLY A 270 -4.42 33.80 -35.98
N CYS A 271 -3.15 33.99 -36.36
CA CYS A 271 -2.73 34.11 -37.76
C CYS A 271 -1.83 32.96 -38.22
N HIS A 272 -1.03 32.39 -37.32
CA HIS A 272 -0.10 31.30 -37.65
C HIS A 272 -0.61 29.92 -37.25
N GLY A 273 -1.70 29.77 -36.49
CA GLY A 273 -2.10 28.47 -35.97
C GLY A 273 -1.15 27.91 -34.90
N GLU A 274 -1.15 26.59 -34.70
CA GLU A 274 -0.33 25.92 -33.69
C GLU A 274 1.05 25.55 -34.24
N ALA A 275 2.02 25.31 -33.35
CA ALA A 275 3.41 25.00 -33.72
C ALA A 275 3.54 23.72 -34.57
N HIS A 276 2.62 22.76 -34.42
CA HIS A 276 2.58 21.54 -35.22
C HIS A 276 2.01 21.74 -36.63
N SER A 277 1.22 22.80 -36.86
CA SER A 277 0.58 23.08 -38.15
C SER A 277 0.56 24.57 -38.52
N PRO A 278 1.72 25.26 -38.54
CA PRO A 278 1.76 26.70 -38.65
C PRO A 278 1.37 27.25 -40.03
N SER A 279 1.26 26.37 -41.03
CA SER A 279 0.85 26.70 -42.41
C SER A 279 -0.62 26.39 -42.70
N LYS A 280 -1.39 26.00 -41.67
CA LYS A 280 -2.81 25.65 -41.80
C LYS A 280 -3.70 26.86 -42.07
N TYR A 281 -3.25 28.06 -41.75
CA TYR A 281 -3.95 29.34 -41.86
C TYR A 281 -3.13 30.34 -42.70
#